data_AF-A0A7S1II02-F1
#
_entry.id   AF-A0A7S1II02-F1
#
_cell.length_a   1.000
_cell.length_b   1.000
_cell.length_c   1.000
_cell.angle_alpha   90.00
_cell.angle_beta   90.00
_cell.angle_gamma   90.00
#
_symmetry.space_group_name_H-M   'P 1'
#
loop_
_entity.id
_entity.type
_entity.pdbx_description
1 polymer ?
#
loop_
_entity_poly.entity_id
_entity_poly.type
_entity_poly.pdbx_seq_one_letter_code
_entity_poly.pdbx_strand_id
1 'polypeptide(L)'
;MSLDGTKHRTAPCQPSTNSPRWNECFKFDIKDEGSALLYVSVKDFPSEETLGKFTVNISQMALRKELKNGYMHNTWLPVLQLKADGDWGPFEGADPPRLHLVFIPHIFATAGAQTAKPSTPLLETCHGVAIELVRAEALGQLLDPSADRDTALRPRVELSIDDHVWSSCAK
;
A
#
# COMPACT_ATOMS: atom_id res chain seq x y z
N MET A 1 -12.89 -8.41 11.80
CA MET A 1 -13.42 -9.10 10.61
C MET A 1 -12.63 -8.60 9.43
N SER A 2 -11.77 -9.42 8.83
CA SER A 2 -11.03 -9.04 7.63
C SER A 2 -11.95 -9.36 6.46
N LEU A 3 -12.54 -8.33 5.85
CA LEU A 3 -13.32 -8.52 4.62
C LEU A 3 -12.38 -8.98 3.50
N ASP A 4 -12.89 -9.76 2.57
CA ASP A 4 -12.20 -10.57 1.55
C ASP A 4 -11.28 -9.77 0.58
N GLY A 5 -10.24 -9.15 1.13
CA GLY A 5 -9.19 -8.45 0.40
C GLY A 5 -7.97 -9.34 0.19
N THR A 6 -7.45 -9.35 -1.03
CA THR A 6 -6.17 -10.00 -1.34
C THR A 6 -5.08 -9.37 -0.47
N LYS A 7 -4.31 -10.23 0.20
CA LYS A 7 -3.25 -9.83 1.12
C LYS A 7 -1.94 -10.49 0.75
N HIS A 8 -0.90 -9.68 0.62
CA HIS A 8 0.44 -10.12 0.30
C HIS A 8 1.43 -9.72 1.40
N ARG A 9 2.50 -10.50 1.51
CA ARG A 9 3.59 -10.26 2.46
C ARG A 9 4.91 -10.48 1.75
N THR A 10 5.87 -9.60 1.99
CA THR A 10 7.26 -9.82 1.57
C THR A 10 7.91 -10.87 2.47
N ALA A 11 9.04 -11.42 2.01
CA ALA A 11 9.98 -12.09 2.89
C ALA A 11 10.50 -11.12 3.98
N PRO A 12 10.88 -11.63 5.16
CA PRO A 12 11.62 -10.84 6.13
C PRO A 12 12.98 -10.38 5.57
N CYS A 13 13.32 -9.12 5.76
CA CYS A 13 14.68 -8.65 5.46
C CYS A 13 15.69 -9.17 6.48
N GLN A 14 16.97 -9.14 6.10
CA GLN A 14 18.05 -9.43 7.02
C GLN A 14 18.01 -8.46 8.21
N PRO A 15 18.39 -8.91 9.41
CA PRO A 15 18.41 -8.06 10.59
C PRO A 15 19.28 -6.81 10.41
N SER A 16 18.95 -5.74 11.14
CA SER A 16 19.80 -4.54 11.29
C SER A 16 20.00 -3.68 10.04
N THR A 17 19.18 -3.85 8.99
CA THR A 17 19.19 -2.94 7.84
C THR A 17 18.31 -1.72 8.10
N ASN A 18 18.92 -0.52 8.08
CA ASN A 18 18.17 0.74 8.18
C ASN A 18 17.37 1.09 6.92
N SER A 19 17.70 0.45 5.79
CA SER A 19 17.07 0.71 4.49
C SER A 19 16.79 -0.62 3.77
N PRO A 20 15.86 -1.45 4.30
CA PRO A 20 15.52 -2.73 3.73
C PRO A 20 15.03 -2.59 2.28
N ARG A 21 15.39 -3.59 1.47
CA ARG A 21 14.92 -3.74 0.10
C ARG A 21 14.39 -5.15 -0.06
N TRP A 22 13.12 -5.26 -0.40
CA TRP A 22 12.50 -6.55 -0.66
C TRP A 22 12.59 -6.90 -2.14
N ASN A 23 12.37 -5.92 -3.02
CA ASN A 23 12.37 -6.11 -4.47
C ASN A 23 11.44 -7.26 -4.92
N GLU A 24 10.31 -7.41 -4.23
CA GLU A 24 9.29 -8.40 -4.54
C GLU A 24 8.12 -7.74 -5.27
N CYS A 25 7.48 -8.50 -6.16
CA CYS A 25 6.37 -8.05 -6.98
C CYS A 25 5.04 -8.68 -6.51
N PHE A 26 4.00 -7.86 -6.42
CA PHE A 26 2.65 -8.26 -5.99
C PHE A 26 1.61 -7.73 -6.98
N LYS A 27 0.52 -8.45 -7.19
CA LYS A 27 -0.57 -8.02 -8.06
C LYS A 27 -1.88 -8.00 -7.29
N PHE A 28 -2.60 -6.90 -7.41
CA PHE A 28 -3.93 -6.73 -6.83
C PHE A 28 -4.92 -6.46 -7.96
N ASP A 29 -6.02 -7.21 -7.97
CA ASP A 29 -7.18 -6.87 -8.76
C ASP A 29 -8.02 -5.84 -7.99
N ILE A 30 -8.54 -4.84 -8.70
CA ILE A 30 -9.37 -3.76 -8.16
C ILE A 30 -10.75 -3.87 -8.79
N LYS A 31 -11.77 -4.09 -7.95
CA LYS A 31 -13.19 -4.18 -8.34
C LYS A 31 -13.81 -2.80 -8.50
N ASP A 32 -13.58 -1.91 -7.54
CA ASP A 32 -14.07 -0.53 -7.54
C ASP A 32 -12.92 0.46 -7.37
N GLU A 33 -12.53 1.09 -8.46
CA GLU A 33 -11.48 2.12 -8.44
C GLU A 33 -11.92 3.36 -7.64
N GLY A 34 -13.21 3.61 -7.48
CA GLY A 34 -13.74 4.78 -6.78
C GLY A 34 -13.55 4.73 -5.26
N SER A 35 -13.32 3.53 -4.71
CA SER A 35 -13.14 3.30 -3.28
C SER A 35 -11.85 2.57 -2.90
N ALA A 36 -11.05 2.10 -3.87
CA ALA A 36 -9.79 1.40 -3.67
C ALA A 36 -8.77 2.11 -2.75
N LEU A 37 -8.52 1.49 -1.59
CA LEU A 37 -7.47 1.85 -0.63
C LEU A 37 -6.45 0.72 -0.52
N LEU A 38 -5.18 1.02 -0.76
CA LEU A 38 -4.07 0.12 -0.49
C LEU A 38 -3.52 0.40 0.91
N TYR A 39 -3.71 -0.55 1.82
CA TYR A 39 -3.12 -0.53 3.14
C TYR A 39 -1.73 -1.18 3.12
N VAL A 40 -0.78 -0.50 3.75
CA VAL A 40 0.59 -0.98 3.87
C VAL A 40 1.00 -0.95 5.34
N SER A 41 1.49 -2.07 5.83
CA SER A 41 1.98 -2.21 7.22
C SER A 41 3.39 -2.78 7.20
N VAL A 42 4.30 -2.11 7.88
CA VAL A 42 5.64 -2.64 8.18
C VAL A 42 5.55 -3.39 9.49
N LYS A 43 5.94 -4.66 9.48
CA LYS A 43 5.88 -5.54 10.63
C LYS A 43 7.23 -6.14 10.93
N ASP A 44 7.49 -6.42 12.20
CA ASP A 44 8.62 -7.24 12.59
C ASP A 44 8.29 -8.74 12.49
N PHE A 45 9.30 -9.53 12.18
CA PHE A 45 9.21 -10.99 12.11
C PHE A 45 10.18 -11.64 13.11
N PRO A 46 9.73 -12.59 13.95
CA PRO A 46 8.42 -13.25 13.93
C PRO A 46 7.36 -12.64 14.85
N SER A 47 7.65 -11.53 15.52
CA SER A 47 6.77 -10.94 16.54
C SER A 47 5.40 -10.50 16.00
N GLU A 48 5.30 -10.22 14.69
CA GLU A 48 4.13 -9.64 14.01
C GLU A 48 3.76 -8.24 14.53
N GLU A 49 4.62 -7.64 15.36
CA GLU A 49 4.47 -6.29 15.86
C GLU A 49 4.45 -5.32 14.68
N THR A 50 3.49 -4.39 14.68
CA THR A 50 3.42 -3.39 13.63
C THR A 50 4.32 -2.22 14.02
N LEU A 51 5.35 -2.00 13.22
CA LEU A 51 6.32 -0.92 13.40
C LEU A 51 5.85 0.37 12.75
N GLY A 52 5.03 0.23 11.69
CA GLY A 52 4.64 1.35 10.86
C GLY A 52 3.45 1.05 9.96
N LYS A 53 2.67 2.07 9.64
CA LYS A 53 1.52 1.95 8.72
C LYS A 53 1.43 3.16 7.79
N PHE A 54 0.81 2.97 6.65
CA PHE A 54 0.24 4.05 5.84
C PHE A 54 -0.81 3.49 4.88
N THR A 55 -1.58 4.39 4.27
CA THR A 55 -2.63 4.07 3.31
C THR A 55 -2.40 4.87 2.04
N VAL A 56 -2.46 4.20 0.89
CA VAL A 56 -2.46 4.84 -0.43
C VAL A 56 -3.89 4.84 -0.96
N ASN A 57 -4.43 6.02 -1.24
CA ASN A 57 -5.74 6.16 -1.84
C ASN A 57 -5.64 6.03 -3.36
N ILE A 58 -5.82 4.81 -3.87
CA ILE A 58 -5.70 4.51 -5.30
C ILE A 58 -6.77 5.28 -6.07
N SER A 59 -7.98 5.41 -5.53
CA SER A 59 -9.07 6.19 -6.11
C SER A 59 -8.71 7.65 -6.32
N GLN A 60 -8.08 8.27 -5.34
CA GLN A 60 -7.67 9.67 -5.42
C GLN A 60 -6.62 9.87 -6.51
N MET A 61 -5.67 8.94 -6.65
CA MET A 61 -4.66 8.99 -7.71
C MET A 61 -5.28 8.77 -9.10
N ALA A 62 -6.26 7.85 -9.21
CA ALA A 62 -7.02 7.63 -10.43
C ALA A 62 -7.82 8.89 -10.83
N LEU A 63 -8.56 9.48 -9.89
CA LEU A 63 -9.36 10.70 -10.09
C LEU A 63 -8.52 11.90 -10.53
N ARG A 64 -7.30 12.03 -10.00
CA ARG A 64 -6.34 13.07 -10.41
C ARG A 64 -5.68 12.79 -11.75
N LYS A 65 -6.00 11.68 -12.41
CA LYS A 65 -5.36 11.20 -13.65
C LYS A 65 -3.85 11.00 -13.49
N GLU A 66 -3.42 10.73 -12.26
CA GLU A 66 -2.05 10.37 -11.97
C GLU A 66 -1.82 8.95 -12.49
N LEU A 67 -2.76 8.03 -12.25
CA LEU A 67 -2.68 6.67 -12.75
C LEU A 67 -2.96 6.61 -14.25
N LYS A 68 -1.96 6.19 -15.02
CA LYS A 68 -2.06 5.90 -16.46
C LYS A 68 -1.71 4.43 -16.69
N ASN A 69 -2.50 3.74 -17.50
CA ASN A 69 -2.29 2.32 -17.79
C ASN A 69 -0.87 2.04 -18.28
N GLY A 70 -0.19 1.07 -17.66
CA GLY A 70 1.15 0.66 -18.06
C GLY A 70 2.26 1.67 -17.74
N TYR A 71 1.95 2.83 -17.15
CA TYR A 71 2.95 3.77 -16.67
C TYR A 71 3.33 3.46 -15.23
N MET A 72 4.63 3.48 -14.96
CA MET A 72 5.18 3.29 -13.63
C MET A 72 4.94 4.53 -12.76
N HIS A 73 4.33 4.32 -11.59
CA HIS A 73 4.16 5.31 -10.54
C HIS A 73 5.11 5.02 -9.40
N ASN A 74 5.96 5.97 -9.08
CA ASN A 74 6.93 5.90 -8.00
C ASN A 74 6.56 6.90 -6.91
N THR A 75 6.33 6.41 -5.69
CA THR A 75 5.98 7.29 -4.57
C THR A 75 6.79 6.93 -3.33
N TRP A 76 7.24 7.96 -2.63
CA TRP A 76 7.83 7.86 -1.31
C TRP A 76 6.81 8.34 -0.29
N LEU A 77 6.42 7.46 0.61
CA LEU A 77 5.38 7.74 1.59
C LEU A 77 5.97 7.67 3.00
N PRO A 78 5.72 8.69 3.84
CA PRO A 78 6.17 8.65 5.22
C PRO A 78 5.42 7.54 5.97
N VAL A 79 6.16 6.79 6.78
CA VAL A 79 5.60 5.75 7.63
C VAL A 79 5.05 6.39 8.90
N LEU A 80 3.80 6.09 9.23
CA LEU A 80 3.19 6.53 10.49
C LEU A 80 3.77 5.72 11.65
N GLN A 81 3.95 6.39 12.78
CA GLN A 81 4.45 5.82 14.03
C GLN A 81 3.30 5.67 15.02
N LEU A 82 3.33 4.59 15.81
CA LEU A 82 2.43 4.42 16.94
C LEU A 82 2.77 5.44 18.03
N LYS A 83 1.79 6.24 18.42
CA LYS A 83 1.90 7.27 19.45
C LYS A 83 1.53 6.70 20.82
N ALA A 84 1.90 7.43 21.86
CA ALA A 84 1.67 7.03 23.25
C ALA A 84 0.17 6.96 23.62
N ASP A 85 -0.69 7.67 22.89
CA ASP A 85 -2.15 7.62 23.00
C ASP A 85 -2.77 6.39 22.32
N GLY A 86 -1.96 5.58 21.62
CA GLY A 86 -2.40 4.40 20.88
C GLY A 86 -2.78 4.67 19.43
N ASP A 87 -2.73 5.91 18.96
CA ASP A 87 -3.04 6.28 17.58
C ASP A 87 -1.81 6.26 16.66
N TRP A 88 -2.06 6.14 15.35
CA TRP A 88 -1.01 6.21 14.34
C TRP A 88 -0.87 7.63 13.83
N GLY A 89 0.30 8.24 14.06
CA GLY A 89 0.56 9.63 13.71
C GLY A 89 1.83 9.82 12.88
N PRO A 90 2.07 11.03 12.35
CA PRO A 90 3.31 11.37 11.68
C PRO A 90 4.53 11.13 12.58
N PHE A 91 5.64 10.66 12.00
CA PHE A 91 6.89 10.52 12.74
C PHE A 91 7.39 11.89 13.24
N GLU A 92 7.82 11.95 14.50
CA GLU A 92 8.36 13.18 15.11
C GLU A 92 9.88 13.19 14.93
N GLY A 93 10.35 13.85 13.87
CA GLY A 93 11.76 13.95 13.57
C GLY A 93 12.03 14.69 12.26
N ALA A 94 13.29 15.09 12.05
CA ALA A 94 13.68 15.84 10.87
C ALA A 94 13.67 15.02 9.57
N ASP A 95 13.86 13.70 9.66
CA ASP A 95 13.85 12.79 8.51
C ASP A 95 12.98 11.56 8.82
N PRO A 96 11.68 11.58 8.46
CA PRO A 96 10.79 10.48 8.78
C PRO A 96 11.18 9.23 7.98
N PRO A 97 11.01 8.02 8.54
CA PRO A 97 11.13 6.78 7.79
C PRO A 97 10.15 6.78 6.61
N ARG A 98 10.62 6.39 5.42
CA ARG A 98 9.81 6.40 4.19
C ARG A 98 9.79 5.02 3.55
N LEU A 99 8.64 4.63 2.99
CA LEU A 99 8.55 3.49 2.08
C LEU A 99 8.43 3.99 0.65
N HIS A 100 9.25 3.44 -0.23
CA HIS A 100 9.14 3.61 -1.66
C HIS A 100 8.30 2.48 -2.23
N LEU A 101 7.19 2.85 -2.86
CA LEU A 101 6.38 1.95 -3.65
C LEU A 101 6.51 2.33 -5.11
N VAL A 102 6.84 1.32 -5.93
CA VAL A 102 6.73 1.42 -7.38
C VAL A 102 5.60 0.53 -7.81
N PHE A 103 4.59 1.11 -8.45
CA PHE A 103 3.44 0.36 -8.93
C PHE A 103 3.02 0.76 -10.33
N ILE A 104 2.44 -0.19 -11.05
CA ILE A 104 1.99 -0.09 -12.44
C ILE A 104 0.50 -0.40 -12.45
N PRO A 105 -0.36 0.61 -12.69
CA PRO A 105 -1.78 0.41 -12.91
C PRO A 105 -2.00 -0.43 -14.17
N HIS A 106 -2.90 -1.40 -14.05
CA HIS A 106 -3.41 -2.18 -15.16
C HIS A 106 -4.89 -1.80 -15.37
N ILE A 107 -5.13 -1.07 -16.45
CA ILE A 107 -6.47 -0.80 -16.96
C ILE A 107 -6.75 -1.88 -17.99
N PHE A 108 -7.68 -2.78 -17.68
CA PHE A 108 -8.25 -3.70 -18.67
C PHE A 108 -9.49 -3.03 -19.28
N ALA A 109 -9.68 -3.14 -20.59
CA ALA A 109 -10.99 -2.82 -21.15
C ALA A 109 -11.95 -3.94 -20.73
N THR A 110 -12.85 -3.68 -19.78
CA THR A 110 -13.99 -4.57 -19.59
C THR A 110 -14.84 -4.46 -20.84
N ALA A 111 -14.91 -5.55 -21.61
CA ALA A 111 -15.85 -5.67 -22.71
C ALA A 111 -17.28 -5.68 -22.13
N GLY A 112 -17.81 -4.50 -21.81
CA GLY A 112 -19.21 -4.33 -21.50
C GLY A 112 -20.02 -4.82 -22.69
N ALA A 113 -20.94 -5.75 -22.46
CA ALA A 113 -21.92 -6.17 -23.43
C ALA A 113 -22.61 -4.92 -24.01
N GLN A 114 -22.21 -4.53 -25.22
CA GLN A 114 -22.80 -3.39 -25.91
C GLN A 114 -24.18 -3.80 -26.41
N THR A 115 -25.22 -3.41 -25.69
CA THR A 115 -26.53 -3.14 -26.30
C THR A 115 -26.92 -1.68 -26.01
N ALA A 116 -26.80 -0.86 -27.06
CA ALA A 116 -27.43 0.44 -27.28
C ALA A 116 -26.70 1.74 -26.87
N LYS A 117 -26.37 2.48 -27.94
CA LYS A 117 -26.12 3.93 -28.15
C LYS A 117 -24.77 4.57 -27.72
N PRO A 118 -24.15 5.38 -28.61
CA PRO A 118 -22.87 6.05 -28.34
C PRO A 118 -23.11 7.48 -27.83
N SER A 119 -22.70 7.81 -26.61
CA SER A 119 -22.38 9.20 -26.20
C SER A 119 -21.91 9.29 -24.74
N THR A 120 -20.85 8.57 -24.38
CA THR A 120 -19.97 9.00 -23.28
C THR A 120 -18.62 8.31 -23.49
N PRO A 121 -17.47 9.03 -23.48
CA PRO A 121 -16.19 8.35 -23.40
C PRO A 121 -16.18 7.58 -22.08
N LEU A 122 -16.17 6.25 -22.16
CA LEU A 122 -15.94 5.39 -21.00
C LEU A 122 -14.63 5.85 -20.38
N LEU A 123 -14.65 6.31 -19.13
CA LEU A 123 -13.40 6.50 -18.39
C LEU A 123 -12.69 5.16 -18.39
N GLU A 124 -11.41 5.14 -18.79
CA GLU A 124 -10.56 3.98 -18.65
C GLU A 124 -10.47 3.65 -17.16
N THR A 125 -11.16 2.59 -16.72
CA THR A 125 -11.20 2.22 -15.31
C THR A 125 -9.99 1.35 -14.96
N CYS A 126 -9.29 1.68 -13.88
CA CYS A 126 -8.22 0.87 -13.30
C CYS A 126 -8.82 -0.40 -12.69
N HIS A 127 -8.44 -1.55 -13.22
CA HIS A 127 -8.95 -2.86 -12.79
C HIS A 127 -7.91 -3.65 -11.97
N GLY A 128 -6.71 -3.10 -11.80
CA GLY A 128 -5.67 -3.71 -10.98
C GLY A 128 -4.43 -2.83 -10.86
N VAL A 129 -3.57 -3.22 -9.93
CA VAL A 129 -2.27 -2.58 -9.70
C VAL A 129 -1.22 -3.66 -9.43
N ALA A 130 -0.13 -3.63 -10.19
CA ALA A 130 1.07 -4.40 -9.88
C ALA A 130 2.01 -3.53 -9.05
N ILE A 131 2.48 -4.01 -7.91
CA ILE A 131 3.54 -3.39 -7.12
C ILE A 131 4.83 -4.12 -7.52
N GLU A 132 5.75 -3.42 -8.17
CA GLU A 132 6.99 -4.01 -8.72
C GLU A 132 8.18 -3.85 -7.76
N LEU A 133 8.14 -2.86 -6.86
CA LEU A 133 9.24 -2.58 -5.95
C LEU A 133 8.71 -2.08 -4.61
N VAL A 134 9.23 -2.69 -3.54
CA VAL A 134 9.08 -2.21 -2.18
C VAL A 134 10.45 -2.08 -1.55
N ARG A 135 10.77 -0.88 -1.05
CA ARG A 135 11.98 -0.61 -0.24
C ARG A 135 11.69 0.47 0.79
N ALA A 136 12.45 0.48 1.88
CA ALA A 136 12.36 1.54 2.89
C ALA A 136 13.65 2.34 2.97
N GLU A 137 13.53 3.54 3.54
CA GLU A 137 14.62 4.41 3.94
C GLU A 137 14.43 4.80 5.42
N ALA A 138 15.54 4.78 6.16
CA ALA A 138 15.63 5.20 7.55
C ALA A 138 14.65 4.49 8.50
N LEU A 139 14.28 3.24 8.18
CA LEU A 139 13.34 2.43 8.96
C LEU A 139 13.85 2.13 10.37
N GLY A 140 15.18 2.14 10.56
CA GLY A 140 15.80 2.00 11.87
C GLY A 140 15.39 3.08 12.89
N GLN A 141 14.77 4.18 12.45
CA GLN A 141 14.23 5.22 13.33
C GLN A 141 12.87 4.87 13.95
N LEU A 142 12.15 3.87 13.41
CA LEU A 142 10.95 3.34 14.05
C LEU A 142 11.28 2.46 15.27
N LEU A 143 12.57 2.17 15.48
CA LEU A 143 13.05 1.35 16.56
C LEU A 143 13.20 2.20 17.81
N ASP A 144 12.68 1.72 18.93
CA ASP A 144 13.02 2.28 20.23
C ASP A 144 14.53 2.08 20.47
N PRO A 145 15.32 3.14 20.68
CA PRO A 145 16.76 3.00 20.96
C PRO A 145 17.05 2.25 22.27
N SER A 146 16.03 1.99 23.11
CA SER A 146 16.12 1.15 24.31
C SER A 146 15.89 -0.34 24.06
N ALA A 147 15.47 -0.74 22.85
CA ALA A 147 15.26 -2.15 22.50
C ALA A 147 16.60 -2.92 22.52
N ASP A 148 16.60 -4.06 23.20
CA ASP A 148 17.78 -4.89 23.43
C ASP A 148 18.45 -5.30 22.11
N ARG A 149 19.78 -5.28 22.08
CA ARG A 149 20.60 -5.50 20.87
C ARG A 149 20.52 -6.92 20.32
N ASP A 150 20.03 -7.88 21.10
CA ASP A 150 19.76 -9.25 20.66
C ASP A 150 18.43 -9.40 19.87
N THR A 151 17.61 -8.35 19.85
CA THR A 151 16.31 -8.27 19.15
C THR A 151 16.44 -7.56 17.81
N ALA A 152 17.38 -8.01 16.97
CA ALA A 152 17.58 -7.38 15.67
C ALA A 152 16.33 -7.58 14.79
N LEU A 153 15.57 -6.49 14.55
CA LEU A 153 14.31 -6.56 13.82
C LEU A 153 14.52 -7.11 12.42
N ARG A 154 13.56 -7.90 11.96
CA ARG A 154 13.50 -8.47 10.62
C ARG A 154 12.27 -7.91 9.93
N PRO A 155 12.34 -6.65 9.46
CA PRO A 155 11.17 -6.00 8.92
C PRO A 155 10.67 -6.74 7.69
N ARG A 156 9.36 -6.81 7.55
CA ARG A 156 8.65 -7.22 6.34
C ARG A 156 7.49 -6.28 6.08
N VAL A 157 7.05 -6.24 4.84
CA VAL A 157 5.91 -5.43 4.43
C VAL A 157 4.72 -6.31 4.18
N GLU A 158 3.58 -5.90 4.71
CA GLU A 158 2.28 -6.47 4.48
C GLU A 158 1.43 -5.47 3.69
N LEU A 159 0.87 -5.95 2.59
CA LEU A 159 0.11 -5.16 1.62
C LEU A 159 -1.29 -5.77 1.49
N SER A 160 -2.33 -4.96 1.56
CA SER A 160 -3.71 -5.40 1.34
C SER A 160 -4.55 -4.31 0.71
N ILE A 161 -5.43 -4.67 -0.21
CA ILE A 161 -6.35 -3.73 -0.84
C ILE A 161 -7.77 -3.91 -0.29
N ASP A 162 -8.45 -2.78 -0.11
CA ASP A 162 -9.89 -2.71 0.17
C ASP A 162 -10.53 -1.86 -0.92
N ASP A 163 -11.38 -2.50 -1.72
CA ASP A 163 -12.03 -1.95 -2.90
C ASP A 163 -13.55 -2.17 -2.83
N HIS A 164 -14.10 -2.16 -1.62
CA HIS A 164 -15.52 -2.42 -1.42
C HIS A 164 -16.40 -1.43 -2.16
N VAL A 165 -17.30 -1.99 -2.97
CA VAL A 165 -18.46 -1.28 -3.52
C VAL A 165 -19.35 -0.94 -2.34
N TRP A 166 -19.42 0.33 -1.95
CA TRP A 166 -20.41 0.77 -0.98
C TRP A 166 -21.80 0.67 -1.62
N SER A 167 -22.45 -0.49 -1.49
CA SER A 167 -23.87 -0.61 -1.76
C SER A 167 -24.59 0.14 -0.65
N SER A 168 -24.82 1.43 -0.85
CA SER A 168 -25.80 2.19 -0.09
C SER A 168 -27.15 1.50 -0.24
N CYS A 169 -27.50 0.61 0.69
CA CYS A 169 -28.87 0.20 0.92
C CYS A 169 -29.61 1.45 1.42
N ALA A 170 -30.19 2.20 0.48
CA ALA A 170 -31.30 3.08 0.79
C ALA A 170 -32.44 2.20 1.33
N LYS A 171 -32.81 2.44 2.59
CA LYS A 171 -34.11 2.07 3.13
C LYS A 171 -34.99 3.31 3.13
#